data_AF-A0A0L6URH3-F1
#
_entry.id   AF-A0A0L6URH3-F1
#
_cell.length_a   1.000
_cell.length_b   1.000
_cell.length_c   1.000
_cell.angle_alpha   90.00
_cell.angle_beta   90.00
_cell.angle_gamma   90.00
#
_symmetry.space_group_name_H-M   'P 1'
#
loop_
_entity.id
_entity.type
_entity.pdbx_description
1 polymer ?
#
loop_
_entity_poly.entity_id
_entity_poly.type
_entity_poly.pdbx_seq_one_letter_code
_entity_poly.pdbx_strand_id
1 'polypeptide(L)'
;MLDLQELYDNLTSEKGTLTKSQDVQLRTILTSKLDSSIHANIINHNNEKNPRSIWKAISNYFASSQASNRAQVFKEILRLKFNANDIPGFITNIKTILALFHEVGIEIPKDIVTYIILDKLPSALDTNPIAGLFTPSLNPLISLDPVVAAPKQQLAAFTHPYLKELVNSSLTPDLQLI
;
A
#
# COMPACT_ATOMS: atom_id res chain seq x y z
N MET A 1 8.82 -29.91 7.22
CA MET A 1 7.76 -30.17 8.24
C MET A 1 6.56 -30.84 7.61
N LEU A 2 5.94 -30.27 6.56
CA LEU A 2 4.83 -30.91 5.82
C LEU A 2 5.28 -32.13 5.00
N ASP A 3 6.47 -32.08 4.39
CA ASP A 3 7.04 -33.23 3.66
C ASP A 3 7.38 -34.40 4.59
N LEU A 4 7.75 -34.09 5.84
CA LEU A 4 8.00 -35.11 6.88
C LEU A 4 6.70 -35.79 7.37
N GLN A 5 5.54 -35.22 7.04
CA GLN A 5 4.22 -35.77 7.39
C GLN A 5 3.49 -36.33 6.17
N GLU A 6 4.12 -36.34 4.98
CA GLU A 6 3.51 -36.78 3.71
C GLU A 6 2.19 -36.05 3.36
N LEU A 7 2.04 -34.81 3.85
CA LEU A 7 0.83 -34.02 3.65
C LEU A 7 0.93 -33.05 2.47
N TYR A 8 2.13 -32.83 1.93
CA TYR A 8 2.37 -31.85 0.88
C TYR A 8 1.65 -32.21 -0.43
N ASP A 9 1.85 -33.44 -0.93
CA ASP A 9 1.21 -33.89 -2.17
C ASP A 9 -0.30 -33.90 -2.04
N ASN A 10 -0.80 -34.31 -0.88
CA ASN A 10 -2.21 -34.23 -0.59
C ASN A 10 -2.67 -32.78 -0.63
N LEU A 11 -1.97 -31.81 -0.04
CA LEU A 11 -2.37 -30.39 -0.02
C LEU A 11 -2.29 -29.70 -1.39
N THR A 12 -1.30 -30.03 -2.22
CA THR A 12 -1.00 -29.31 -3.49
C THR A 12 -1.59 -29.97 -4.73
N SER A 13 -1.86 -31.28 -4.70
CA SER A 13 -2.44 -32.00 -5.83
C SER A 13 -3.93 -31.68 -6.01
N GLU A 14 -4.34 -31.49 -7.27
CA GLU A 14 -5.74 -31.27 -7.67
C GLU A 14 -6.66 -32.46 -7.29
N LYS A 15 -6.09 -33.67 -7.19
CA LYS A 15 -6.80 -34.92 -6.84
C LYS A 15 -6.51 -35.43 -5.43
N GLY A 16 -5.70 -34.71 -4.64
CA GLY A 16 -5.38 -35.15 -3.28
C GLY A 16 -6.66 -35.24 -2.44
N THR A 17 -6.74 -36.19 -1.51
CA THR A 17 -7.85 -36.28 -0.55
C THR A 17 -7.30 -36.10 0.86
N LEU A 18 -7.93 -35.23 1.64
CA LEU A 18 -7.56 -35.00 3.04
C LEU A 18 -8.56 -35.69 3.96
N THR A 19 -8.06 -36.47 4.91
CA THR A 19 -8.88 -36.94 6.03
C THR A 19 -9.23 -35.78 6.96
N LYS A 20 -10.27 -35.94 7.80
CA LYS A 20 -10.67 -34.91 8.78
C LYS A 20 -9.52 -34.53 9.72
N SER A 21 -8.69 -35.49 10.12
CA SER A 21 -7.54 -35.22 11.00
C SER A 21 -6.46 -34.41 10.29
N GLN A 22 -6.13 -34.77 9.05
CA GLN A 22 -5.17 -34.03 8.23
C GLN A 22 -5.65 -32.60 7.93
N ASP A 23 -6.95 -32.43 7.70
CA ASP A 23 -7.55 -31.10 7.48
C ASP A 23 -7.31 -30.16 8.68
N VAL A 24 -7.66 -30.62 9.89
CA VAL A 24 -7.48 -29.86 11.13
C VAL A 24 -6.00 -29.60 11.41
N GLN A 25 -5.14 -30.59 11.21
CA GLN A 25 -3.69 -30.44 11.39
C GLN A 25 -3.11 -29.40 10.43
N LEU A 26 -3.45 -29.49 9.14
CA LEU A 26 -2.98 -28.55 8.13
C LEU A 26 -3.44 -27.12 8.41
N ARG A 27 -4.72 -26.92 8.75
CA ARG A 27 -5.22 -25.60 9.15
C ARG A 27 -4.43 -25.04 10.33
N THR A 28 -4.24 -25.83 11.38
CA THR A 28 -3.49 -25.41 12.58
C THR A 28 -2.05 -25.02 12.24
N ILE A 29 -1.37 -25.85 11.44
CA ILE A 29 0.01 -25.61 11.01
C ILE A 29 0.11 -24.35 10.15
N LEU A 30 -0.73 -24.22 9.11
CA LEU A 30 -0.70 -23.08 8.20
C LEU A 30 -0.99 -21.78 8.94
N THR A 31 -2.05 -21.74 9.74
CA THR A 31 -2.43 -20.56 10.51
C THR A 31 -1.36 -20.18 11.55
N SER A 32 -0.77 -21.14 12.26
CA SER A 32 0.26 -20.85 13.28
C SER A 32 1.61 -20.37 12.71
N LYS A 33 1.87 -20.60 11.43
CA LYS A 33 3.10 -20.17 10.74
C LYS A 33 2.97 -18.81 10.06
N LEU A 34 1.77 -18.27 9.96
CA LEU A 34 1.56 -16.92 9.44
C LEU A 34 1.89 -15.88 10.49
N ASP A 35 2.55 -14.81 10.06
CA ASP A 35 2.68 -13.62 10.87
C ASP A 35 1.29 -12.99 11.07
N SER A 36 1.02 -12.53 12.29
CA SER A 36 -0.24 -11.85 12.63
C SER A 36 -0.54 -10.65 11.73
N SER A 37 0.49 -9.94 11.26
CA SER A 37 0.37 -8.75 10.40
C SER A 37 -0.24 -9.03 9.03
N ILE A 38 -0.02 -10.23 8.48
CA ILE A 38 -0.53 -10.62 7.15
C ILE A 38 -1.74 -11.55 7.23
N HIS A 39 -2.15 -11.93 8.44
CA HIS A 39 -3.19 -12.93 8.66
C HIS A 39 -4.53 -12.53 8.02
N ALA A 40 -4.95 -11.26 8.16
CA ALA A 40 -6.20 -10.76 7.59
C ALA A 40 -6.20 -10.69 6.04
N ASN A 41 -5.00 -10.61 5.43
CA ASN A 41 -4.86 -10.59 3.97
C ASN A 41 -4.95 -12.00 3.36
N ILE A 42 -4.64 -13.03 4.15
CA ILE A 42 -4.55 -14.42 3.68
C ILE A 42 -5.76 -15.25 4.13
N ILE A 43 -6.24 -15.08 5.36
CA ILE A 43 -7.31 -15.88 5.97
C ILE A 43 -8.57 -15.02 6.18
N ASN A 44 -9.70 -15.49 5.67
CA ASN A 44 -11.01 -14.85 5.80
C ASN A 44 -12.12 -15.90 6.02
N HIS A 45 -13.35 -15.43 6.27
CA HIS A 45 -14.51 -16.29 6.54
C HIS A 45 -14.83 -17.30 5.43
N ASN A 46 -14.36 -17.07 4.19
CA ASN A 46 -14.60 -17.97 3.06
C ASN A 46 -13.58 -19.12 3.00
N ASN A 47 -12.34 -18.91 3.48
CA ASN A 47 -11.26 -19.88 3.34
C ASN A 47 -10.78 -20.51 4.66
N GLU A 48 -11.12 -19.95 5.82
CA GLU A 48 -10.60 -20.35 7.15
C GLU A 48 -10.83 -21.84 7.51
N LYS A 49 -11.82 -22.47 6.88
CA LYS A 49 -12.21 -23.87 7.10
C LYS A 49 -11.64 -24.84 6.07
N ASN A 50 -10.86 -24.36 5.10
CA ASN A 50 -10.31 -25.19 4.04
C ASN A 50 -8.79 -24.96 3.89
N PRO A 51 -7.95 -25.94 4.30
CA PRO A 51 -6.49 -25.79 4.27
C PRO A 51 -5.94 -25.60 2.85
N ARG A 52 -6.58 -26.17 1.81
CA ARG A 52 -6.16 -25.94 0.42
C ARG A 52 -6.42 -24.51 -0.01
N SER A 53 -7.57 -23.96 0.37
CA SER A 53 -7.90 -22.56 0.08
C SER A 53 -6.95 -21.61 0.80
N ILE A 54 -6.58 -21.91 2.05
CA ILE A 54 -5.55 -21.17 2.80
C ILE A 54 -4.19 -21.28 2.09
N TRP A 55 -3.76 -22.49 1.73
CA TRP A 55 -2.50 -22.69 1.00
C TRP A 55 -2.44 -21.95 -0.33
N LYS A 56 -3.54 -21.95 -1.09
CA LYS A 56 -3.67 -21.19 -2.33
C LYS A 56 -3.59 -19.68 -2.07
N ALA A 57 -4.25 -19.18 -1.02
CA ALA A 57 -4.18 -17.78 -0.62
C ALA A 57 -2.75 -17.37 -0.22
N ILE A 58 -2.05 -18.21 0.55
CA ILE A 58 -0.64 -18.03 0.90
C ILE A 58 0.22 -17.94 -0.37
N SER A 59 0.09 -18.93 -1.25
CA SER A 59 0.86 -19.00 -2.49
C SER A 59 0.63 -17.78 -3.37
N ASN A 60 -0.63 -17.36 -3.51
CA ASN A 60 -1.01 -16.17 -4.28
C ASN A 60 -0.47 -14.89 -3.64
N TYR A 61 -0.53 -14.75 -2.31
CA TYR A 61 -0.03 -13.57 -1.60
C TYR A 61 1.49 -13.42 -1.75
N PHE A 62 2.24 -14.51 -1.61
CA PHE A 62 3.70 -14.48 -1.81
C PHE A 62 4.09 -14.33 -3.29
N ALA A 63 3.29 -14.86 -4.22
CA ALA A 63 3.46 -14.56 -5.63
C ALA A 63 3.19 -13.08 -5.93
N SER A 64 2.13 -12.51 -5.38
CA SER A 64 1.75 -11.09 -5.52
C SER A 64 2.84 -10.16 -5.02
N SER A 65 3.45 -10.47 -3.86
CA SER A 65 4.51 -9.68 -3.23
C SER A 65 5.92 -9.86 -3.83
N GLN A 66 6.07 -10.68 -4.88
CA GLN A 66 7.35 -10.78 -5.59
C GLN A 66 7.81 -9.43 -6.14
N ALA A 67 9.12 -9.19 -6.10
CA ALA A 67 9.71 -7.91 -6.50
C ALA A 67 9.35 -7.49 -7.93
N SER A 68 9.23 -8.43 -8.88
CA SER A 68 8.80 -8.16 -10.26
C SER A 68 7.36 -7.66 -10.32
N ASN A 69 6.45 -8.27 -9.58
CA ASN A 69 5.04 -7.92 -9.53
C ASN A 69 4.84 -6.58 -8.85
N ARG A 70 5.52 -6.35 -7.72
CA ARG A 70 5.60 -5.05 -7.06
C ARG A 70 6.14 -3.96 -7.99
N ALA A 71 7.24 -4.22 -8.69
CA ALA A 71 7.80 -3.25 -9.63
C ALA A 71 6.83 -2.94 -10.79
N GLN A 72 6.05 -3.92 -11.24
CA GLN A 72 5.05 -3.71 -12.28
C GLN A 72 3.90 -2.84 -11.79
N VAL A 73 3.34 -3.13 -10.62
CA VAL A 73 2.30 -2.30 -10.00
C VAL A 73 2.80 -0.89 -9.71
N PHE A 74 4.05 -0.74 -9.23
CA PHE A 74 4.65 0.58 -9.02
C PHE A 74 4.79 1.37 -10.35
N LYS A 75 5.07 0.72 -11.48
CA LYS A 75 5.13 1.40 -12.78
C LYS A 75 3.78 2.00 -13.20
N GLU A 76 2.66 1.46 -12.72
CA GLU A 76 1.32 2.00 -13.03
C GLU A 76 1.16 3.42 -12.48
N ILE A 77 1.59 3.70 -11.24
CA ILE A 77 1.51 5.08 -10.69
C ILE A 77 2.44 6.04 -11.42
N LEU A 78 3.62 5.57 -11.84
CA LEU A 78 4.58 6.40 -12.57
C LEU A 78 4.08 6.80 -13.95
N ARG A 79 3.35 5.91 -14.61
CA ARG A 79 2.80 6.09 -15.97
C ARG A 79 1.45 6.81 -15.98
N LEU A 80 0.75 6.85 -14.85
CA LEU A 80 -0.52 7.56 -14.74
C LEU A 80 -0.33 9.03 -15.12
N LYS A 81 -1.16 9.51 -16.04
CA LYS A 81 -1.17 10.91 -16.49
C LYS A 81 -2.39 11.62 -15.97
N PHE A 82 -2.21 12.87 -15.55
CA PHE A 82 -3.33 13.73 -15.20
C PHE A 82 -4.19 14.00 -16.44
N ASN A 83 -5.51 13.94 -16.25
CA ASN A 83 -6.49 14.27 -17.26
C ASN A 83 -7.40 15.38 -16.73
N ALA A 84 -7.21 16.60 -17.23
CA ALA A 84 -8.02 17.75 -16.83
C ALA A 84 -9.51 17.60 -17.19
N ASN A 85 -9.82 16.78 -18.21
CA ASN A 85 -11.19 16.54 -18.66
C ASN A 85 -11.89 15.43 -17.85
N ASP A 86 -11.14 14.69 -17.02
CA ASP A 86 -11.65 13.60 -16.20
C ASP A 86 -10.91 13.49 -14.86
N ILE A 87 -11.06 14.52 -14.04
CA ILE A 87 -10.50 14.57 -12.68
C ILE A 87 -11.05 13.41 -11.81
N PRO A 88 -12.35 13.07 -11.83
CA PRO A 88 -12.87 11.93 -11.06
C PRO A 88 -12.25 10.59 -11.47
N GLY A 89 -12.08 10.34 -12.77
CA GLY A 89 -11.40 9.14 -13.27
C GLY A 89 -9.93 9.09 -12.86
N PHE A 90 -9.22 10.22 -12.92
CA PHE A 90 -7.85 10.31 -12.42
C PHE A 90 -7.74 9.98 -10.92
N ILE A 91 -8.60 10.55 -10.08
CA ILE A 91 -8.65 10.26 -8.64
C ILE A 91 -8.98 8.78 -8.39
N THR A 92 -9.93 8.23 -9.16
CA THR A 92 -10.30 6.81 -9.06
C THR A 92 -9.11 5.91 -9.39
N ASN A 93 -8.37 6.21 -10.46
CA ASN A 93 -7.18 5.46 -10.85
C ASN A 93 -6.10 5.52 -9.77
N ILE A 94 -5.87 6.67 -9.13
CA ILE A 94 -4.94 6.77 -7.99
C ILE A 94 -5.39 5.84 -6.86
N LYS A 95 -6.66 5.91 -6.44
CA LYS A 95 -7.20 5.07 -5.35
C LYS A 95 -7.04 3.59 -5.66
N THR A 96 -7.34 3.18 -6.90
CA THR A 96 -7.16 1.80 -7.37
C THR A 96 -5.70 1.36 -7.29
N ILE A 97 -4.77 2.18 -7.76
CA ILE A 97 -3.34 1.84 -7.72
C ILE A 97 -2.82 1.77 -6.27
N LEU A 98 -3.26 2.66 -5.38
CA LEU A 98 -2.91 2.60 -3.96
C LEU A 98 -3.48 1.36 -3.25
N ALA A 99 -4.67 0.91 -3.62
CA ALA A 99 -5.21 -0.36 -3.14
C ALA A 99 -4.36 -1.55 -3.62
N LEU A 100 -3.94 -1.54 -4.90
CA LEU A 100 -3.03 -2.56 -5.44
C LEU A 100 -1.67 -2.55 -4.72
N PHE A 101 -1.15 -1.39 -4.31
CA PHE A 101 0.10 -1.30 -3.55
C PHE A 101 -0.01 -2.10 -2.25
N HIS A 102 -1.11 -1.93 -1.51
CA HIS A 102 -1.37 -2.69 -0.30
C HIS A 102 -1.48 -4.20 -0.59
N GLU A 103 -2.16 -4.58 -1.67
CA GLU A 103 -2.34 -6.00 -2.06
C GLU A 103 -1.01 -6.69 -2.41
N VAL A 104 -0.07 -5.99 -3.04
CA VAL A 104 1.27 -6.52 -3.37
C VAL A 104 2.32 -6.27 -2.28
N GLY A 105 1.95 -5.68 -1.15
CA GLY A 105 2.88 -5.38 -0.05
C GLY A 105 3.89 -4.26 -0.35
N ILE A 106 3.48 -3.25 -1.12
CA ILE A 106 4.21 -1.98 -1.25
C ILE A 106 3.71 -1.02 -0.17
N GLU A 107 4.55 -0.76 0.82
CA GLU A 107 4.30 0.24 1.86
C GLU A 107 5.08 1.51 1.54
N ILE A 108 4.39 2.64 1.40
CA ILE A 108 4.99 3.95 1.15
C ILE A 108 4.42 4.95 2.15
N PRO A 109 5.26 5.75 2.82
CA PRO A 109 4.82 6.82 3.69
C PRO A 109 3.86 7.79 2.98
N LYS A 110 2.85 8.27 3.71
CA LYS A 110 1.76 9.09 3.16
C LYS A 110 2.24 10.40 2.53
N ASP A 111 3.25 11.02 3.13
CA ASP A 111 3.92 12.21 2.62
C ASP A 111 4.58 11.94 1.26
N ILE A 112 5.30 10.83 1.11
CA ILE A 112 5.93 10.45 -0.16
C ILE A 112 4.88 10.18 -1.25
N VAL A 113 3.79 9.47 -0.93
CA VAL A 113 2.66 9.27 -1.87
C VAL A 113 2.06 10.61 -2.30
N THR A 114 1.94 11.55 -1.36
CA THR A 114 1.41 12.89 -1.66
C THR A 114 2.30 13.60 -2.67
N TYR A 115 3.62 13.58 -2.50
CA TYR A 115 4.55 14.18 -3.47
C TYR A 115 4.51 13.49 -4.84
N ILE A 116 4.36 12.16 -4.89
CA ILE A 116 4.19 11.43 -6.16
C ILE A 116 2.93 11.88 -6.89
N ILE A 117 1.82 12.11 -6.18
CA ILE A 117 0.56 12.58 -6.78
C ILE A 117 0.69 14.03 -7.25
N LEU A 118 1.31 14.90 -6.44
CA LEU A 118 1.55 16.29 -6.80
C LEU A 118 2.39 16.42 -8.08
N ASP A 119 3.42 15.58 -8.24
CA ASP A 119 4.24 15.50 -9.45
C ASP A 119 3.43 15.14 -10.72
N LYS A 120 2.23 14.56 -10.57
CA LYS A 120 1.33 14.29 -11.71
C LYS A 120 0.50 15.49 -12.13
N LEU A 121 0.32 16.47 -11.25
CA LEU A 121 -0.52 17.63 -11.53
C LEU A 121 0.22 18.63 -12.44
N PRO A 122 -0.50 19.33 -13.34
CA PRO A 122 0.10 20.36 -14.16
C PRO A 122 0.59 21.52 -13.28
N SER A 123 1.70 22.15 -13.66
CA SER A 123 2.33 23.25 -12.91
C SER A 123 1.43 24.49 -12.73
N ALA A 124 0.34 24.60 -13.48
CA ALA A 124 -0.70 25.62 -13.24
C ALA A 124 -1.44 25.43 -11.90
N LEU A 125 -1.38 24.22 -11.33
CA LEU A 125 -1.92 23.90 -10.00
C LEU A 125 -0.84 23.95 -8.91
N ASP A 126 0.44 24.13 -9.29
CA ASP A 126 1.56 24.37 -8.37
C ASP A 126 1.48 25.79 -7.79
N THR A 127 0.50 26.02 -6.92
CA THR A 127 0.55 27.14 -5.98
C THR A 127 1.43 26.73 -4.80
N ASN A 128 2.73 26.49 -5.05
CA ASN A 128 3.66 26.13 -3.99
C ASN A 128 4.46 27.37 -3.52
N PRO A 129 4.08 28.04 -2.41
CA PRO A 129 4.90 29.08 -1.79
C PRO A 129 6.22 28.55 -1.20
N ILE A 130 6.42 27.23 -1.12
CA ILE A 130 7.61 26.60 -0.51
C ILE A 130 8.75 26.37 -1.52
N ALA A 131 8.49 26.45 -2.84
CA ALA A 131 9.56 26.35 -3.85
C ALA A 131 10.64 27.44 -3.68
N GLY A 132 10.28 28.59 -3.10
CA GLY A 132 11.24 29.67 -2.77
C GLY A 132 12.12 29.39 -1.54
N LEU A 133 11.77 28.43 -0.68
CA LEU A 133 12.46 28.18 0.59
C LEU A 133 13.61 27.17 0.50
N PHE A 134 13.65 26.34 -0.55
CA PHE A 134 14.68 25.31 -0.72
C PHE A 134 15.53 25.48 -1.98
N THR A 135 15.50 26.63 -2.64
CA THR A 135 16.56 26.95 -3.60
C THR A 135 17.80 27.38 -2.80
N PRO A 136 18.91 26.61 -2.76
CA PRO A 136 20.16 27.19 -2.35
C PRO A 136 20.57 28.09 -3.50
N SER A 137 20.41 29.41 -3.34
CA SER A 137 21.08 30.34 -4.21
C SER A 137 22.57 30.07 -4.07
N LEU A 138 23.16 29.37 -5.04
CA LEU A 138 24.59 29.31 -5.23
C LEU A 138 25.03 30.73 -5.60
N ASN A 139 25.31 31.55 -4.59
CA ASN A 139 26.25 32.65 -4.71
C ASN A 139 27.16 32.64 -3.47
N PRO A 140 28.49 32.70 -3.67
CA PRO A 140 29.46 32.50 -2.61
C PRO A 140 29.70 33.80 -1.83
N LEU A 141 30.11 33.64 -0.57
CA LEU A 141 30.61 34.65 0.36
C LEU A 141 29.54 35.53 1.03
N ILE A 142 29.25 35.27 2.31
CA ILE A 142 29.63 36.11 3.44
C ILE A 142 29.16 35.44 4.75
N SER A 143 30.16 35.14 5.60
CA SER A 143 30.19 35.03 7.07
C SER A 143 29.14 34.25 7.88
N LEU A 144 29.69 33.35 8.69
CA LEU A 144 29.14 32.71 9.89
C LEU A 144 28.60 33.75 10.90
N ASP A 145 27.37 33.56 11.42
CA ASP A 145 27.05 33.27 12.85
C ASP A 145 25.53 33.39 13.20
N PRO A 146 25.04 32.88 14.36
CA PRO A 146 23.86 32.01 14.42
C PRO A 146 22.63 32.59 15.16
N VAL A 147 21.58 31.75 15.25
CA VAL A 147 20.41 31.81 16.16
C VAL A 147 19.17 32.49 15.56
N VAL A 148 18.07 31.73 15.45
CA VAL A 148 16.85 31.87 16.28
C VAL A 148 15.78 30.88 15.81
N ALA A 149 15.50 29.92 16.68
CA ALA A 149 14.22 29.30 17.02
C ALA A 149 13.11 29.18 15.94
N ALA A 150 12.95 27.94 15.47
CA ALA A 150 11.82 27.05 15.77
C ALA A 150 10.35 27.43 15.43
N PRO A 151 9.51 26.40 15.17
CA PRO A 151 8.30 26.43 14.34
C PRO A 151 6.99 26.52 15.16
N LYS A 152 5.86 26.85 14.52
CA LYS A 152 4.49 26.32 14.88
C LYS A 152 3.29 26.84 14.05
N GLN A 153 3.44 27.77 13.10
CA GLN A 153 2.27 28.46 12.51
C GLN A 153 1.85 28.05 11.09
N GLN A 154 2.51 27.09 10.43
CA GLN A 154 2.31 26.87 8.99
C GLN A 154 1.29 25.78 8.61
N LEU A 155 0.63 25.11 9.56
CA LEU A 155 -0.34 24.05 9.25
C LEU A 155 -1.74 24.55 8.84
N ALA A 156 -1.98 25.86 8.85
CA ALA A 156 -3.33 26.44 8.69
C ALA A 156 -3.74 26.81 7.25
N ALA A 157 -2.85 26.72 6.26
CA ALA A 157 -3.12 27.23 4.91
C ALA A 157 -3.42 26.12 3.89
N PHE A 158 -4.56 25.43 4.06
CA PHE A 158 -5.16 24.60 3.00
C PHE A 158 -6.59 25.07 2.74
N THR A 159 -6.75 26.05 1.86
CA THR A 159 -8.05 26.57 1.39
C THR A 159 -8.31 26.12 -0.04
N HIS A 160 -8.62 24.84 -0.23
CA HIS A 160 -9.42 24.39 -1.36
C HIS A 160 -10.33 23.22 -0.92
N PRO A 161 -11.67 23.30 -1.12
CA PRO A 161 -12.62 22.34 -0.55
C PRO A 161 -12.34 20.89 -0.97
N TYR A 162 -11.93 20.68 -2.22
CA TYR A 162 -11.68 19.35 -2.79
C TYR A 162 -10.39 18.67 -2.32
N LEU A 163 -9.39 19.43 -1.86
CA LEU A 163 -8.11 18.87 -1.41
C LEU A 163 -8.18 18.39 0.04
N LYS A 164 -9.01 19.03 0.87
CA LYS A 164 -9.29 18.55 2.23
C LYS A 164 -9.92 17.16 2.22
N GLU A 165 -10.79 16.87 1.26
CA GLU A 165 -11.50 15.59 1.18
C GLU A 165 -10.57 14.43 0.76
N LEU A 166 -9.59 14.67 -0.11
CA LEU A 166 -8.54 13.70 -0.48
C LEU A 166 -7.57 13.39 0.68
N VAL A 167 -7.21 14.41 1.47
CA VAL A 167 -6.34 14.26 2.64
C VAL A 167 -7.08 13.58 3.80
N ASN A 168 -8.37 13.89 3.99
CA ASN A 168 -9.19 13.37 5.08
C ASN A 168 -9.78 11.96 4.80
N SER A 169 -10.08 11.61 3.55
CA SER A 169 -10.51 10.24 3.18
C SER A 169 -9.39 9.20 3.23
N SER A 170 -8.14 9.65 3.31
CA SER A 170 -6.95 8.82 3.57
C SER A 170 -6.56 8.81 5.05
N LEU A 171 -7.46 9.23 5.96
CA LEU A 171 -7.25 9.32 7.41
C LEU A 171 -8.23 8.48 8.25
N THR A 172 -9.16 7.72 7.65
CA THR A 172 -10.06 6.84 8.40
C THR A 172 -9.81 5.36 8.10
N PRO A 173 -9.29 4.59 9.05
CA PRO A 173 -9.49 3.15 9.08
C PRO A 173 -10.80 2.88 9.83
N ASP A 174 -11.94 2.90 9.15
CA ASP A 174 -13.20 2.40 9.73
C ASP A 174 -14.03 1.73 8.62
N LEU A 175 -13.77 0.42 8.44
CA LEU A 175 -14.85 -0.53 8.24
C LEU A 175 -15.16 -1.12 9.61
N GLN A 176 -15.95 -0.41 10.40
CA GLN A 176 -16.76 -1.06 11.44
C GLN A 176 -17.94 -1.74 10.77
N LEU A 177 -18.19 -2.98 11.23
CA LEU A 177 -19.42 -3.75 11.09
C LEU A 177 -20.66 -2.89 10.74
N ILE A 178 -21.33 -3.25 9.64
CA ILE A 178 -22.68 -3.84 9.58
C ILE A 178 -22.78 -4.62 8.26
#